data_AF-A0A7E4V0V9-F1
#
_entry.id   AF-A0A7E4V0V9-F1
#
_cell.length_a   1.000
_cell.length_b   1.000
_cell.length_c   1.000
_cell.angle_alpha   90.00
_cell.angle_beta   90.00
_cell.angle_gamma   90.00
#
_symmetry.space_group_name_H-M   'P 1'
#
loop_
_entity.id
_entity.type
_entity.pdbx_description
1 polymer ?
#
loop_
_entity_poly.entity_id
_entity_poly.type
_entity_poly.pdbx_seq_one_letter_code
_entity_poly.pdbx_strand_id
1 'polypeptide(L)'
;MQKVMYHRVYHQLSFSSFVAHGVRQKPEQKTSGFEQMPMEKLDLSAVPDEDKIWVQLIHKAASRCGYDKSKIAENVRAVVEEAMSISLKLISDNRYNTIEEASQDFSTSSNPRIKAWADAKTNFIDDLYARYRESFPRRASQCPDLDSSSNDPPAQHPFLG
;
A
#
# COMPACT_ATOMS: atom_id res chain seq x y z
N MET A 1 -51.22 -1.09 41.49
CA MET A 1 -52.55 -0.69 40.98
C MET A 1 -52.54 0.81 40.69
N GLN A 2 -52.49 1.21 39.42
CA GLN A 2 -53.22 2.34 38.79
C GLN A 2 -52.62 2.63 37.41
N LYS A 3 -53.45 2.53 36.37
CA LYS A 3 -53.22 2.99 35.00
C LYS A 3 -53.55 4.48 34.93
N VAL A 4 -52.80 5.27 34.17
CA VAL A 4 -53.36 6.40 33.41
C VAL A 4 -52.70 6.45 32.03
N MET A 5 -53.55 6.30 31.02
CA MET A 5 -53.27 6.50 29.60
C MET A 5 -53.17 8.00 29.29
N TYR A 6 -52.34 8.36 28.32
CA TYR A 6 -52.65 9.49 27.43
C TYR A 6 -52.58 9.04 25.97
N HIS A 7 -53.77 8.97 25.37
CA HIS A 7 -54.01 8.91 23.94
C HIS A 7 -53.74 10.30 23.33
N ARG A 8 -53.08 10.35 22.17
CA ARG A 8 -53.38 11.36 21.16
C ARG A 8 -53.54 10.68 19.82
N VAL A 9 -54.64 11.03 19.15
CA VAL A 9 -55.19 10.36 17.98
C VAL A 9 -55.12 11.31 16.77
N TYR A 10 -55.10 10.68 15.59
CA TYR A 10 -55.42 11.17 14.24
C TYR A 10 -54.34 11.94 13.48
N HIS A 11 -53.87 11.35 12.37
CA HIS A 11 -54.53 11.56 11.07
C HIS A 11 -54.24 10.41 10.10
N GLN A 12 -55.31 9.77 9.62
CA GLN A 12 -55.31 9.01 8.37
C GLN A 12 -55.08 10.00 7.22
N LEU A 13 -54.21 9.65 6.28
CA LEU A 13 -54.34 10.12 4.91
C LEU A 13 -54.32 8.92 3.97
N SER A 14 -55.49 8.71 3.41
CA SER A 14 -55.85 7.80 2.32
C SER A 14 -54.96 8.06 1.11
N PHE A 15 -54.21 7.05 0.67
CA PHE A 15 -53.58 7.08 -0.65
C PHE A 15 -54.63 6.68 -1.69
N SER A 16 -55.21 7.68 -2.34
CA SER A 16 -55.97 7.52 -3.57
C SER A 16 -55.01 7.10 -4.69
N SER A 17 -55.30 5.95 -5.29
CA SER A 17 -54.58 5.40 -6.44
C SER A 17 -54.83 6.26 -7.67
N PHE A 18 -53.81 6.96 -8.16
CA PHE A 18 -53.78 7.50 -9.51
C PHE A 18 -52.69 6.78 -10.32
N VAL A 19 -53.13 6.00 -11.31
CA VAL A 19 -52.28 5.39 -12.32
C VAL A 19 -52.46 6.22 -13.60
N ALA A 20 -51.43 6.95 -13.99
CA ALA A 20 -51.34 7.58 -15.30
C ALA A 20 -49.94 7.31 -15.87
N HIS A 21 -49.93 6.51 -16.95
CA HIS A 21 -48.91 6.32 -17.97
C HIS A 21 -47.57 7.05 -17.79
N GLY A 22 -46.53 6.26 -17.48
CA GLY A 22 -45.14 6.67 -17.54
C GLY A 22 -44.27 5.64 -16.83
N VAL A 23 -43.34 5.03 -17.57
CA VAL A 23 -42.42 3.99 -17.08
C VAL A 23 -41.72 4.45 -15.80
N ARG A 24 -42.08 3.86 -14.65
CA ARG A 24 -41.38 4.10 -13.39
C ARG A 24 -40.09 3.30 -13.39
N GLN A 25 -39.01 3.90 -13.91
CA GLN A 25 -37.67 3.41 -13.65
C GLN A 25 -37.44 3.41 -12.14
N LYS A 26 -37.14 2.23 -11.61
CA LYS A 26 -36.68 2.01 -10.24
C LYS A 26 -35.45 2.92 -10.05
N PRO A 27 -35.35 3.71 -8.97
CA PRO A 27 -34.07 4.32 -8.64
C PRO A 27 -33.12 3.16 -8.31
N GLU A 28 -32.27 2.82 -9.27
CA GLU A 28 -31.09 2.03 -9.05
C GLU A 28 -30.34 2.71 -7.91
N GLN A 29 -30.21 2.00 -6.80
CA GLN A 29 -29.11 2.21 -5.88
C GLN A 29 -27.84 2.08 -6.71
N LYS A 30 -27.34 3.22 -7.20
CA LYS A 30 -25.95 3.33 -7.58
C LYS A 30 -25.18 3.08 -6.30
N THR A 31 -24.78 1.83 -6.10
CA THR A 31 -23.45 1.49 -5.60
C THR A 31 -22.47 2.26 -6.49
N SER A 32 -22.28 3.55 -6.18
CA SER A 32 -21.24 4.35 -6.79
C SER A 32 -19.93 3.68 -6.45
N GLY A 33 -19.14 3.43 -7.48
CA GLY A 33 -17.99 2.56 -7.44
C GLY A 33 -17.09 2.85 -6.26
N PHE A 34 -16.44 1.79 -5.79
CA PHE A 34 -15.05 1.90 -5.40
C PHE A 34 -14.28 2.42 -6.63
N GLU A 35 -14.35 3.73 -6.85
CA GLU A 35 -13.33 4.45 -7.57
C GLU A 35 -12.08 4.19 -6.75
N GLN A 36 -11.19 3.36 -7.30
CA GLN A 36 -9.84 3.24 -6.78
C GLN A 36 -9.27 4.66 -6.87
N MET A 37 -9.31 5.38 -5.75
CA MET A 37 -8.62 6.66 -5.67
C MET A 37 -7.17 6.37 -6.08
N PRO A 38 -6.61 7.14 -7.03
CA PRO A 38 -5.19 7.09 -7.30
C PRO A 38 -4.50 7.22 -5.94
N MET A 39 -3.75 6.19 -5.53
CA MET A 39 -2.98 6.30 -4.30
C MET A 39 -1.94 7.37 -4.55
N GLU A 40 -2.22 8.56 -4.03
CA GLU A 40 -1.30 9.68 -4.02
C GLU A 40 -0.04 9.24 -3.28
N LYS A 41 1.11 9.50 -3.89
CA LYS A 41 2.40 9.23 -3.29
C LYS A 41 2.44 9.95 -1.93
N LEU A 42 2.78 9.21 -0.88
CA LEU A 42 2.92 9.75 0.45
C LEU A 42 4.07 10.77 0.46
N ASP A 43 3.74 12.05 0.54
CA ASP A 43 4.73 13.11 0.78
C ASP A 43 5.09 13.16 2.26
N LEU A 44 6.36 12.87 2.56
CA LEU A 44 6.92 12.86 3.90
C LEU A 44 7.67 14.15 4.24
N SER A 45 7.78 15.11 3.30
CA SER A 45 8.51 16.35 3.51
C SER A 45 7.91 17.20 4.64
N ALA A 46 6.61 17.11 4.83
CA ALA A 46 5.85 17.81 5.87
C ALA A 46 5.69 17.03 7.19
N VAL A 47 6.21 15.79 7.27
CA VAL A 47 6.08 14.93 8.46
C VAL A 47 7.30 15.10 9.36
N PRO A 48 7.14 15.32 10.69
CA PRO A 48 8.25 15.32 11.64
C PRO A 48 9.09 14.04 11.55
N ASP A 49 10.41 14.15 11.73
CA ASP A 49 11.34 13.03 11.54
C ASP A 49 11.01 11.82 12.43
N GLU A 50 10.61 12.07 13.67
CA GLU A 50 10.18 11.08 14.66
C GLU A 50 8.95 10.27 14.22
N ASP A 51 8.09 10.87 13.40
CA ASP A 51 6.82 10.29 12.95
C ASP A 51 6.94 9.57 11.60
N LYS A 52 7.96 9.91 10.78
CA LYS A 52 8.09 9.41 9.39
C LYS A 52 7.98 7.89 9.28
N ILE A 53 8.67 7.15 10.14
CA ILE A 53 8.65 5.69 10.10
C ILE A 53 7.25 5.14 10.42
N TRP A 54 6.56 5.73 11.40
CA TRP A 54 5.23 5.30 11.78
C TRP A 54 4.19 5.66 10.72
N VAL A 55 4.29 6.83 10.11
CA VAL A 55 3.43 7.25 8.99
C VAL A 55 3.64 6.32 7.78
N GLN A 56 4.88 5.95 7.46
CA GLN A 56 5.17 4.96 6.40
C GLN A 56 4.57 3.58 6.72
N LEU A 57 4.69 3.11 7.96
CA LEU A 57 4.11 1.84 8.40
C LEU A 57 2.59 1.83 8.34
N ILE A 58 1.95 2.92 8.80
CA ILE A 58 0.49 3.11 8.70
C ILE A 58 0.05 3.12 7.25
N HIS A 59 0.73 3.87 6.38
CA HIS A 59 0.43 3.92 4.96
C HIS A 59 0.54 2.54 4.30
N LYS A 60 1.61 1.79 4.60
CA LYS A 60 1.80 0.41 4.10
C LYS A 60 0.75 -0.56 4.63
N ALA A 61 0.31 -0.40 5.88
CA ALA A 61 -0.75 -1.21 6.45
C ALA A 61 -2.11 -0.88 5.79
N ALA A 62 -2.40 0.41 5.60
CA ALA A 62 -3.63 0.86 4.98
C ALA A 62 -3.71 0.49 3.50
N SER A 63 -2.61 0.55 2.75
CA SER A 63 -2.56 0.15 1.33
C SER A 63 -2.81 -1.34 1.12
N ARG A 64 -2.51 -2.19 2.13
CA ARG A 64 -2.70 -3.64 2.06
C ARG A 64 -4.01 -4.12 2.67
N CYS A 65 -4.43 -3.51 3.77
CA CYS A 65 -5.53 -4.00 4.62
C CYS A 65 -6.73 -3.04 4.67
N GLY A 66 -6.64 -1.87 4.06
CA GLY A 66 -7.66 -0.82 4.06
C GLY A 66 -7.53 0.18 5.21
N TYR A 67 -8.30 1.27 5.12
CA TYR A 67 -8.24 2.44 6.00
C TYR A 67 -9.23 2.37 7.20
N ASP A 68 -9.63 1.17 7.62
CA ASP A 68 -10.51 1.00 8.79
C ASP A 68 -9.79 1.42 10.07
N LYS A 69 -10.18 2.59 10.60
CA LYS A 69 -9.60 3.17 11.81
C LYS A 69 -9.69 2.23 13.02
N SER A 70 -10.70 1.37 13.09
CA SER A 70 -10.85 0.44 14.22
C SER A 70 -9.80 -0.69 14.23
N LYS A 71 -9.21 -1.00 13.06
CA LYS A 71 -8.25 -2.09 12.86
C LYS A 71 -6.83 -1.62 12.57
N ILE A 72 -6.61 -0.32 12.42
CA ILE A 72 -5.33 0.20 11.92
C ILE A 72 -4.14 -0.22 12.78
N ALA A 73 -4.30 -0.25 14.12
CA ALA A 73 -3.23 -0.69 15.01
C ALA A 73 -2.87 -2.18 14.82
N GLU A 74 -3.88 -3.04 14.64
CA GLU A 74 -3.67 -4.47 14.38
C GLU A 74 -2.99 -4.69 13.02
N ASN A 75 -3.41 -3.95 11.99
CA ASN A 75 -2.82 -3.99 10.66
C ASN A 75 -1.35 -3.51 10.67
N VAL A 76 -1.07 -2.41 11.38
CA VAL A 76 0.31 -1.90 11.54
C VAL A 76 1.19 -2.93 12.23
N ARG A 77 0.72 -3.52 13.34
CA ARG A 77 1.44 -4.58 14.04
C ARG A 77 1.76 -5.75 13.09
N ALA A 78 0.78 -6.21 12.32
CA ALA A 78 0.97 -7.33 11.40
C ALA A 78 2.04 -7.02 10.33
N VAL A 79 2.07 -5.79 9.79
CA VAL A 79 3.11 -5.36 8.84
C VAL A 79 4.49 -5.33 9.49
N VAL A 80 4.60 -4.85 10.73
CA VAL A 80 5.88 -4.82 11.47
C VAL A 80 6.38 -6.25 11.74
N GLU A 81 5.51 -7.12 12.24
CA GLU A 81 5.87 -8.52 12.55
C GLU A 81 6.25 -9.31 11.30
N GLU A 82 5.55 -9.11 10.18
CA GLU A 82 5.90 -9.71 8.90
C GLU A 82 7.25 -9.21 8.39
N ALA A 83 7.50 -7.89 8.43
CA ALA A 83 8.77 -7.32 8.02
C ALA A 83 9.92 -7.91 8.84
N MET A 84 9.78 -8.00 10.17
CA MET A 84 10.76 -8.60 11.06
C MET A 84 10.98 -10.08 10.76
N SER A 85 9.90 -10.85 10.55
CA SER A 85 9.97 -12.27 10.20
C SER A 85 10.74 -12.51 8.90
N ILE A 86 10.51 -11.66 7.88
CA ILE A 86 11.27 -11.70 6.63
C ILE A 86 12.73 -11.33 6.87
N SER A 87 13.01 -10.25 7.60
CA SER A 87 14.39 -9.83 7.91
C SER A 87 15.20 -10.93 8.59
N LEU A 88 14.63 -11.60 9.60
CA LEU A 88 15.30 -12.69 10.31
C LEU A 88 15.61 -13.88 9.38
N LYS A 89 14.69 -14.23 8.48
CA LYS A 89 14.91 -15.29 7.50
C LYS A 89 15.98 -14.89 6.49
N LEU A 90 15.98 -13.65 6.02
CA LEU A 90 16.98 -13.15 5.07
C LEU A 90 18.38 -13.19 5.65
N ILE A 91 18.58 -12.74 6.89
CA ILE A 91 19.90 -12.75 7.55
C ILE A 91 20.46 -14.19 7.69
N SER A 92 19.58 -15.20 7.73
CA SER A 92 19.98 -16.61 7.74
C SER A 92 20.11 -17.25 6.35
N ASP A 93 19.69 -16.58 5.28
CA ASP A 93 19.73 -17.12 3.91
C ASP A 93 21.13 -16.93 3.31
N ASN A 94 21.74 -18.05 2.89
CA ASN A 94 23.08 -18.04 2.33
C ASN A 94 23.21 -17.15 1.08
N ARG A 95 22.18 -17.10 0.22
CA ARG A 95 22.22 -16.28 -1.01
C ARG A 95 22.17 -14.80 -0.66
N TYR A 96 21.39 -14.43 0.35
CA TYR A 96 21.37 -13.05 0.84
C TYR A 96 22.74 -12.65 1.41
N ASN A 97 23.36 -13.51 2.21
CA ASN A 97 24.71 -13.25 2.76
C ASN A 97 25.75 -13.04 1.64
N THR A 98 25.71 -13.85 0.57
CA THR A 98 26.59 -13.65 -0.60
C THR A 98 26.38 -12.28 -1.26
N ILE A 99 25.15 -11.76 -1.32
CA ILE A 99 24.88 -10.42 -1.87
C ILE A 99 25.49 -9.35 -0.97
N GLU A 100 25.34 -9.47 0.35
CA GLU A 100 25.87 -8.51 1.30
C GLU A 100 27.41 -8.50 1.31
N GLU A 101 28.05 -9.67 1.24
CA GLU A 101 29.50 -9.80 1.11
C GLU A 101 30.01 -9.14 -0.19
N ALA A 102 29.38 -9.43 -1.33
CA ALA A 102 29.75 -8.83 -2.61
C ALA A 102 29.49 -7.30 -2.65
N SER A 103 28.49 -6.82 -1.91
CA SER A 103 28.18 -5.39 -1.81
C SER A 103 29.23 -4.60 -1.03
N GLN A 104 30.05 -5.29 -0.23
CA GLN A 104 31.15 -4.71 0.56
C GLN A 104 32.51 -4.82 -0.14
N ASP A 105 32.58 -5.46 -1.32
CA ASP A 105 33.82 -5.57 -2.08
C ASP A 105 34.12 -4.28 -2.85
N PHE A 106 34.91 -3.40 -2.23
CA PHE A 106 35.34 -2.12 -2.81
C PHE A 106 36.42 -2.25 -3.89
N SER A 107 36.89 -3.46 -4.19
CA SER A 107 38.03 -3.66 -5.09
C SER A 107 37.70 -3.55 -6.59
N THR A 108 36.41 -3.59 -6.98
CA THR A 108 36.04 -3.90 -8.37
C THR A 108 35.04 -2.95 -9.07
N SER A 109 34.41 -1.96 -8.43
CA SER A 109 33.48 -1.06 -9.14
C SER A 109 33.15 0.28 -8.45
N SER A 110 32.62 1.23 -9.21
CA SER A 110 32.07 2.51 -8.73
C SER A 110 30.75 2.37 -7.96
N ASN A 111 30.15 1.16 -7.91
CA ASN A 111 28.98 0.86 -7.08
C ASN A 111 28.88 -0.67 -6.83
N PRO A 112 29.54 -1.20 -5.78
CA PRO A 112 29.58 -2.64 -5.51
C PRO A 112 28.19 -3.21 -5.19
N ARG A 113 27.33 -2.42 -4.56
CA ARG A 113 25.95 -2.80 -4.25
C ARG A 113 25.12 -3.06 -5.51
N ILE A 114 25.13 -2.14 -6.48
CA ILE A 114 24.37 -2.32 -7.73
C ILE A 114 24.84 -3.59 -8.45
N LYS A 115 26.16 -3.82 -8.50
CA LYS A 115 26.73 -5.01 -9.13
C LYS A 115 26.30 -6.29 -8.42
N ALA A 116 26.39 -6.35 -7.10
CA ALA A 116 25.97 -7.52 -6.32
C ALA A 116 24.50 -7.89 -6.58
N TRP A 117 23.61 -6.90 -6.68
CA TRP A 117 22.20 -7.13 -7.02
C TRP A 117 21.99 -7.53 -8.50
N ALA A 118 22.80 -7.01 -9.43
CA ALA A 118 22.79 -7.46 -10.83
C ALA A 118 23.24 -8.92 -10.96
N ASP A 119 24.26 -9.33 -10.20
CA ASP A 119 24.73 -10.71 -10.16
C ASP A 119 23.70 -11.63 -9.49
N ALA A 120 23.05 -11.19 -8.40
CA ALA A 120 21.93 -11.92 -7.80
C ALA A 120 20.77 -12.14 -8.78
N LYS A 121 20.49 -11.11 -9.59
CA LYS A 121 19.45 -11.15 -10.61
C LYS A 121 19.66 -12.32 -11.57
N THR A 122 20.85 -12.39 -12.17
CA THR A 122 21.22 -13.41 -13.15
C THR A 122 21.39 -14.80 -12.52
N ASN A 123 21.92 -14.86 -11.29
CA ASN A 123 22.24 -16.13 -10.65
C ASN A 123 21.01 -16.89 -10.14
N PHE A 124 20.01 -16.21 -9.58
CA PHE A 124 18.86 -16.92 -9.01
C PHE A 124 17.52 -16.19 -9.01
N ILE A 125 17.48 -14.85 -9.01
CA ILE A 125 16.20 -14.12 -8.89
C ILE A 125 15.35 -14.30 -10.15
N ASP A 126 15.94 -14.17 -11.35
CA ASP A 126 15.20 -14.32 -12.61
C ASP A 126 14.62 -15.73 -12.76
N ASP A 127 15.39 -16.75 -12.38
CA ASP A 127 14.97 -18.16 -12.41
C ASP A 127 13.85 -18.44 -11.40
N LEU A 128 13.95 -17.93 -10.16
CA LEU A 128 12.84 -17.99 -9.20
C LEU A 128 11.59 -17.31 -9.72
N TYR A 129 11.72 -16.10 -10.28
CA TYR A 129 10.59 -15.38 -10.84
C TYR A 129 9.96 -16.17 -11.97
N ALA A 130 10.74 -16.66 -12.93
CA ALA A 130 10.25 -17.45 -14.05
C ALA A 130 9.47 -18.70 -13.61
N ARG A 131 9.97 -19.42 -12.58
CA ARG A 131 9.32 -20.63 -12.05
C ARG A 131 8.00 -20.35 -11.34
N TYR A 132 7.92 -19.28 -10.56
CA TYR A 132 6.79 -19.03 -9.66
C TYR A 132 5.86 -17.91 -10.11
N ARG A 133 6.12 -17.23 -11.25
CA ARG A 133 5.36 -16.04 -11.70
C ARG A 133 3.84 -16.23 -11.76
N GLU A 134 3.36 -17.42 -12.10
CA GLU A 134 1.91 -17.68 -12.19
C GLU A 134 1.22 -17.73 -10.82
N SER A 135 1.98 -17.92 -9.73
CA SER A 135 1.47 -17.91 -8.36
C SER A 135 1.37 -16.50 -7.76
N PHE A 136 1.99 -15.50 -8.41
CA PHE A 136 2.02 -14.14 -7.87
C PHE A 136 0.73 -13.37 -8.20
N PRO A 137 0.26 -12.48 -7.31
CA PRO A 137 -0.82 -11.56 -7.61
C PRO A 137 -0.50 -10.73 -8.86
N ARG A 138 -1.44 -10.65 -9.81
CA ARG A 138 -1.26 -9.91 -11.08
C ARG A 138 -1.32 -8.39 -10.95
N ARG A 139 -1.53 -7.87 -9.73
CA ARG A 139 -1.61 -6.44 -9.45
C ARG A 139 -0.63 -6.11 -8.33
N ALA A 140 0.33 -5.25 -8.61
CA ALA A 140 1.13 -4.60 -7.59
C ALA A 140 0.28 -3.49 -6.96
N SER A 141 0.15 -3.48 -5.64
CA SER A 141 -0.53 -2.40 -4.92
C SER A 141 0.43 -1.27 -4.53
N GLN A 142 1.73 -1.54 -4.42
CA GLN A 142 2.74 -0.56 -4.02
C GLN A 142 4.14 -1.02 -4.40
N CYS A 143 4.87 -0.20 -5.15
CA CYS A 143 6.31 -0.35 -5.36
C CYS A 143 7.04 0.72 -4.53
N PRO A 144 8.14 0.38 -3.83
CA PRO A 144 8.98 1.40 -3.22
C PRO A 144 9.61 2.30 -4.29
N ASP A 145 9.73 3.60 -4.01
CA ASP A 145 10.47 4.52 -4.87
C ASP A 145 11.95 4.10 -4.89
N LEU A 146 12.52 3.90 -6.09
CA LEU A 146 13.91 3.49 -6.26
C LEU A 146 14.91 4.68 -6.15
N ASP A 147 14.40 5.92 -6.09
CA ASP A 147 15.21 7.14 -6.26
C ASP A 147 15.64 7.84 -4.95
N SER A 148 15.31 7.33 -3.76
CA SER A 148 15.62 8.05 -2.50
C SER A 148 17.04 7.84 -1.95
N SER A 149 17.99 7.35 -2.76
CA SER A 149 19.37 7.05 -2.34
C SER A 149 20.45 7.88 -3.04
N SER A 150 20.12 8.73 -4.01
CA SER A 150 21.11 9.58 -4.69
C SER A 150 21.22 10.96 -4.02
N ASN A 151 21.98 11.03 -2.93
CA ASN A 151 22.64 12.30 -2.56
C ASN A 151 23.85 12.52 -3.48
N ASP A 152 23.65 12.46 -4.79
CA ASP A 152 24.66 12.88 -5.76
C ASP A 152 24.43 14.37 -6.03
N PRO A 153 25.40 15.26 -5.75
CA PRO A 153 25.30 16.65 -6.15
C PRO A 153 25.20 16.72 -7.68
N PRO A 154 24.41 17.65 -8.24
CA PRO A 154 24.26 17.78 -9.68
C PRO A 154 25.63 18.02 -10.31
N ALA A 155 26.01 17.14 -11.24
CA ALA A 155 27.19 17.31 -12.07
C ALA A 155 27.11 18.67 -12.76
N GLN A 156 28.00 19.58 -12.39
CA GLN A 156 28.19 20.85 -13.08
C GLN A 156 28.71 20.52 -14.48
N HIS A 157 27.86 20.74 -15.49
CA HIS A 157 28.30 20.71 -16.88
C HIS A 157 29.39 21.79 -17.09
N PRO A 158 30.55 21.45 -17.67
CA PRO A 158 31.48 22.48 -18.11
C PRO A 158 30.89 23.18 -19.34
N PHE A 159 30.62 24.47 -19.19
CA PHE A 159 30.42 25.38 -20.32
C PHE A 159 31.69 25.34 -21.18
N LEU A 160 31.52 24.94 -22.44
CA LEU A 160 32.52 25.18 -23.48
C LEU A 160 32.61 26.69 -23.71
N GLY A 161 33.82 27.23 -23.58
CA GLY A 161 34.24 28.54 -24.08
C GLY A 161 35.40 28.36 -25.03
#